data_AF-A0A816DF69-F1
#
_entry.id   AF-A0A816DF69-F1
#
_cell.length_a   1.000
_cell.length_b   1.000
_cell.length_c   1.000
_cell.angle_alpha   90.00
_cell.angle_beta   90.00
_cell.angle_gamma   90.00
#
_symmetry.space_group_name_H-M   'P 1'
#
loop_
_entity.id
_entity.type
_entity.pdbx_description
1 polymer ?
#
loop_
_entity_poly.entity_id
_entity_poly.type
_entity_poly.pdbx_seq_one_letter_code
_entity_poly.pdbx_strand_id
1 'polypeptide(L)'
;MFSSRSRQTNYHQTNRSYYGIILLLAELGRSSHLPPITLVIIILNVLIYFDIFPLFGLSSDLQSVCVSTHTVLDQGDYMRILLAPFFHGDDMHLYYNMASFLYKGQQLETLFGSQYFALLLAILTLLSSLMLVLLGQLASSLLDNPEYLFTCAVGFSAVIFALKVITTHYTPAYGSNTFLGFIPISAKYIVWVELVVIQLITPNVSFLGHLAGILVGLFTITCGYYSSAYQMDTKGVTVAGGYGRGGANNQLWGSHGLYVDENKNVYIADFANNRIIEWKHGSKIGQVVAGGNGGGNRADQLNGPSYVIVDEEREIESTFVKVGVKE
;
A
#
# COMPACT_ATOMS: atom_id res chain seq x y z
N MET A 1 19.38 58.10 -27.73
CA MET A 1 19.19 58.23 -26.27
C MET A 1 18.11 57.22 -25.90
N PHE A 2 18.51 56.10 -25.30
CA PHE A 2 17.70 54.90 -25.11
C PHE A 2 16.81 54.97 -23.87
N SER A 3 15.65 54.33 -24.01
CA SER A 3 14.94 53.53 -22.99
C SER A 3 14.15 54.25 -21.89
N SER A 4 12.82 54.22 -22.08
CA SER A 4 11.82 54.19 -21.03
C SER A 4 12.03 52.97 -20.12
N ARG A 5 12.41 53.20 -18.86
CA ARG A 5 12.46 52.17 -17.82
C ARG A 5 11.05 51.70 -17.45
N SER A 6 10.73 50.52 -17.98
CA SER A 6 10.16 49.36 -17.27
C SER A 6 9.15 49.63 -16.14
N ARG A 7 7.87 49.44 -16.46
CA ARG A 7 6.95 48.71 -15.59
C ARG A 7 7.35 47.22 -15.65
N GLN A 8 7.79 46.64 -14.53
CA GLN A 8 7.77 45.20 -14.29
C GLN A 8 6.95 45.00 -13.01
N THR A 9 5.64 44.78 -13.15
CA THR A 9 4.98 43.45 -13.09
C THR A 9 5.04 42.82 -11.70
N ASN A 10 4.19 43.32 -10.81
CA ASN A 10 3.57 42.49 -9.77
C ASN A 10 2.58 41.54 -10.47
N TYR A 11 2.91 40.26 -10.63
CA TYR A 11 1.91 39.27 -11.08
C TYR A 11 2.22 37.91 -10.44
N HIS A 12 1.22 37.41 -9.67
CA HIS A 12 1.06 36.06 -9.10
C HIS A 12 1.90 35.64 -7.89
N GLN A 13 1.54 36.18 -6.72
CA GLN A 13 1.52 35.40 -5.49
C GLN A 13 0.17 34.66 -5.45
N THR A 14 0.11 33.43 -5.99
CA THR A 14 -1.07 32.57 -5.84
C THR A 14 -1.15 32.08 -4.39
N ASN A 15 -2.31 32.23 -3.76
CA ASN A 15 -2.61 31.64 -2.45
C ASN A 15 -2.47 30.10 -2.58
N ARG A 16 -1.31 29.53 -2.25
CA ARG A 16 -1.16 28.09 -2.10
C ARG A 16 -2.04 27.66 -0.91
N SER A 17 -3.08 26.87 -1.18
CA SER A 17 -3.78 26.11 -0.14
C SER A 17 -2.80 25.09 0.44
N TYR A 18 -2.83 24.90 1.77
CA TYR A 18 -2.06 23.87 2.48
C TYR A 18 -2.98 22.79 3.05
N TYR A 19 -4.25 22.78 2.64
CA TYR A 19 -5.26 21.89 3.19
C TYR A 19 -4.92 20.41 2.92
N GLY A 20 -4.48 20.08 1.69
CA GLY A 20 -4.07 18.72 1.36
C GLY A 20 -2.90 18.22 2.22
N ILE A 21 -1.92 19.09 2.51
CA ILE A 21 -0.79 18.76 3.38
C ILE A 21 -1.23 18.52 4.82
N ILE A 22 -2.13 19.35 5.35
CA ILE A 22 -2.68 19.17 6.70
C ILE A 22 -3.42 17.84 6.81
N LEU A 23 -4.23 17.49 5.81
CA LEU A 23 -4.90 16.20 5.76
C LEU A 23 -3.91 15.03 5.68
N LEU A 24 -2.85 15.15 4.88
CA LEU A 24 -1.81 14.12 4.80
C LEU A 24 -1.12 13.89 6.15
N LEU A 25 -0.79 14.97 6.87
CA LEU A 25 -0.18 14.88 8.20
C LEU A 25 -1.15 14.26 9.21
N ALA A 26 -2.44 14.58 9.13
CA ALA A 26 -3.47 13.97 9.98
C ALA A 26 -3.60 12.45 9.71
N GLU A 27 -3.55 12.04 8.44
CA GLU A 27 -3.60 10.62 8.04
C GLU A 27 -2.36 9.84 8.53
N LEU A 28 -1.18 10.44 8.38
CA LEU A 28 0.07 9.87 8.91
C LEU A 28 0.02 9.75 10.44
N GLY A 29 -0.51 10.76 11.13
CA GLY A 29 -0.66 10.74 12.60
C GLY A 29 -1.70 9.76 13.13
N ARG A 30 -2.68 9.36 12.30
CA ARG A 30 -3.69 8.33 12.64
C ARG A 30 -3.25 6.92 12.31
N SER A 31 -2.24 6.75 11.45
CA SER A 31 -1.79 5.45 11.00
C SER A 31 -1.06 4.70 12.12
N SER A 32 -1.51 3.48 12.45
CA SER A 32 -0.89 2.64 13.47
C SER A 32 0.47 2.08 13.06
N HIS A 33 0.71 1.94 11.75
CA HIS A 33 1.95 1.43 11.20
C HIS A 33 2.41 2.25 9.99
N LEU A 34 3.67 2.67 9.98
CA LEU A 34 4.29 3.44 8.90
C LEU A 34 5.51 2.67 8.36
N PRO A 35 5.36 1.91 7.26
CA PRO A 35 6.47 1.22 6.66
C PRO A 35 7.57 2.19 6.18
N PRO A 36 8.86 1.85 6.32
CA PRO A 36 9.95 2.81 6.14
C PRO A 36 10.10 3.31 4.71
N ILE A 37 9.99 2.47 3.68
CA ILE A 37 10.13 2.92 2.27
C ILE A 37 8.91 3.75 1.87
N THR A 38 7.72 3.32 2.26
CA THR A 38 6.48 4.08 2.07
C THR A 38 6.62 5.48 2.66
N LEU A 39 7.09 5.58 3.91
CA LEU A 39 7.31 6.87 4.57
C LEU A 39 8.37 7.72 3.85
N VAL A 40 9.51 7.14 3.45
CA VAL A 40 10.57 7.85 2.72
C VAL A 40 10.05 8.42 1.40
N ILE A 41 9.28 7.65 0.65
CA ILE A 41 8.71 8.12 -0.63
C ILE A 41 7.66 9.22 -0.41
N ILE A 42 6.82 9.12 0.63
CA ILE A 42 5.89 10.20 0.99
C ILE A 42 6.64 11.48 1.33
N ILE A 43 7.65 11.40 2.21
CA ILE A 43 8.47 12.55 2.59
C ILE A 43 9.16 13.15 1.36
N LEU A 44 9.75 12.32 0.50
CA LEU A 44 10.40 12.79 -0.72
C LEU A 44 9.44 13.58 -1.63
N ASN A 45 8.24 13.07 -1.88
CA ASN A 45 7.25 13.77 -2.69
C ASN A 45 6.80 15.11 -2.05
N VAL A 46 6.67 15.15 -0.72
CA VAL A 46 6.36 16.38 0.01
C VAL A 46 7.52 17.39 -0.10
N LEU A 47 8.77 16.95 0.06
CA LEU A 47 9.95 17.82 -0.06
C LEU A 47 10.12 18.39 -1.48
N ILE A 48 9.83 17.58 -2.50
CA ILE A 48 9.85 18.01 -3.90
C ILE A 48 8.73 19.03 -4.15
N TYR A 49 7.52 18.79 -3.65
CA TYR A 49 6.40 19.72 -3.79
C TYR A 49 6.67 21.11 -3.19
N PHE A 50 7.42 21.17 -2.09
CA PHE A 50 7.82 22.44 -1.46
C PHE A 50 9.09 23.07 -2.04
N ASP A 51 9.67 22.49 -3.10
CA ASP A 51 10.94 22.94 -3.69
C ASP A 51 12.11 22.96 -2.68
N ILE A 52 12.02 22.20 -1.59
CA ILE A 52 13.05 22.12 -0.53
C ILE A 52 14.25 21.28 -1.00
N PHE A 53 13.96 20.26 -1.80
CA PHE A 53 14.97 19.45 -2.47
C PHE A 53 14.90 19.72 -3.98
N PRO A 54 15.51 20.82 -4.48
CA PRO A 54 15.56 21.08 -5.90
C PRO A 54 16.43 20.01 -6.56
N LEU A 55 15.79 18.95 -7.07
CA LEU A 55 16.44 17.94 -7.89
C LEU A 55 17.07 18.66 -9.08
N PHE A 56 18.40 18.80 -9.05
CA PHE A 56 19.24 19.14 -10.19
C PHE A 56 18.79 20.37 -11.02
N GLY A 57 18.40 21.47 -10.38
CA GLY A 57 18.12 22.73 -11.09
C GLY A 57 16.89 22.67 -12.02
N LEU A 58 16.00 21.70 -11.84
CA LEU A 58 14.72 21.65 -12.53
C LEU A 58 13.81 22.78 -12.02
N SER A 59 13.20 23.50 -12.95
CA SER A 59 12.17 24.48 -12.64
C SER A 59 10.96 23.80 -12.02
N SER A 60 10.33 24.45 -11.05
CA SER A 60 9.04 24.06 -10.47
C SER A 60 7.87 24.15 -11.46
N ASP A 61 8.14 24.44 -12.72
CA ASP A 61 7.16 24.49 -13.80
C ASP A 61 6.86 23.06 -14.29
N LEU A 62 5.63 22.59 -14.10
CA LEU A 62 5.22 21.23 -14.44
C LEU A 62 5.49 20.88 -15.90
N GLN A 63 5.34 21.85 -16.82
CA GLN A 63 5.56 21.61 -18.24
C GLN A 63 7.03 21.27 -18.55
N SER A 64 7.94 21.81 -17.74
CA SER A 64 9.37 21.55 -17.86
C SER A 64 9.79 20.17 -17.31
N VAL A 65 8.94 19.47 -16.58
CA VAL A 65 9.29 18.19 -15.94
C VAL A 65 8.40 17.03 -16.37
N CYS A 66 7.19 17.31 -16.88
CA CYS A 66 6.26 16.26 -17.26
C CYS A 66 6.79 15.39 -18.40
N VAL A 67 6.37 14.13 -18.37
CA VAL A 67 6.71 13.14 -19.40
C VAL A 67 5.60 13.10 -20.45
N SER A 68 5.99 13.07 -21.72
CA SER A 68 5.14 12.82 -22.88
C SER A 68 5.92 12.08 -23.97
N THR A 69 5.23 11.47 -24.93
CA THR A 69 5.88 10.76 -26.04
C THR A 69 6.86 11.66 -26.80
N HIS A 70 6.46 12.89 -27.11
CA HIS A 70 7.31 13.87 -27.80
C HIS A 70 8.57 14.23 -27.00
N THR A 71 8.45 14.51 -25.68
CA THR A 71 9.62 14.85 -24.86
C THR A 71 10.66 13.73 -24.76
N VAL A 72 10.21 12.48 -24.86
CA VAL A 72 11.09 11.31 -24.72
C VAL A 72 11.67 10.88 -26.06
N LEU A 73 10.84 10.72 -27.08
CA LEU A 73 11.27 10.18 -28.38
C LEU A 73 11.89 11.25 -29.28
N ASP A 74 11.33 12.46 -29.32
CA ASP A 74 11.76 13.51 -30.24
C ASP A 74 12.81 14.43 -29.61
N GLN A 75 12.66 14.76 -28.33
CA GLN A 75 13.60 15.65 -27.62
C GLN A 75 14.72 14.89 -26.87
N GLY A 76 14.58 13.58 -26.66
CA GLY A 76 15.59 12.76 -25.98
C GLY A 76 15.75 13.05 -24.48
N ASP A 77 14.76 13.67 -23.82
CA ASP A 77 14.82 14.00 -22.40
C ASP A 77 14.36 12.81 -21.54
N TYR A 78 15.22 11.80 -21.44
CA TYR A 78 14.94 10.56 -20.73
C TYR A 78 14.84 10.73 -19.20
N MET A 79 15.33 11.84 -18.64
CA MET A 79 15.25 12.08 -17.19
C MET A 79 13.80 12.24 -16.72
N ARG A 80 12.92 12.75 -17.59
CA ARG A 80 11.48 12.88 -17.31
C ARG A 80 10.81 11.54 -17.00
N ILE A 81 11.31 10.44 -17.57
CA ILE A 81 10.79 9.08 -17.31
C ILE A 81 10.85 8.74 -15.82
N LEU A 82 11.94 9.14 -15.16
CA LEU A 82 12.19 8.85 -13.75
C LEU A 82 11.66 9.95 -12.82
N LEU A 83 11.73 11.21 -13.24
CA LEU A 83 11.46 12.35 -12.36
C LEU A 83 10.00 12.78 -12.36
N ALA A 84 9.30 12.75 -13.50
CA ALA A 84 7.92 13.22 -13.61
C ALA A 84 6.95 12.60 -12.58
N PRO A 85 7.08 11.31 -12.19
CA PRO A 85 6.22 10.70 -11.17
C PRO A 85 6.29 11.34 -9.78
N PHE A 86 7.32 12.14 -9.47
CA PHE A 86 7.49 12.76 -8.16
C PHE A 86 7.00 14.21 -8.08
N PHE A 87 6.65 14.82 -9.22
CA PHE A 87 6.15 16.19 -9.27
C PHE A 87 4.62 16.24 -9.22
N HIS A 88 4.08 17.18 -8.45
CA HIS A 88 2.63 17.33 -8.24
C HIS A 88 2.24 18.80 -8.46
N GLY A 89 1.13 19.03 -9.15
CA GLY A 89 0.71 20.38 -9.51
C GLY A 89 -0.01 21.17 -8.42
N ASP A 90 -0.64 20.48 -7.46
CA ASP A 90 -1.42 21.08 -6.38
C ASP A 90 -1.40 20.21 -5.11
N ASP A 91 -1.79 20.81 -3.97
CA ASP A 91 -1.73 20.17 -2.65
C ASP A 91 -2.70 19.00 -2.52
N MET A 92 -3.88 19.09 -3.15
CA MET A 92 -4.88 18.03 -3.12
C MET A 92 -4.50 16.83 -3.98
N HIS A 93 -3.91 17.05 -5.15
CA HIS A 93 -3.36 15.99 -5.99
C HIS A 93 -2.24 15.24 -5.26
N LEU A 94 -1.32 15.96 -4.60
CA LEU A 94 -0.32 15.33 -3.73
C LEU A 94 -0.97 14.53 -2.60
N TYR A 95 -1.95 15.11 -1.89
CA TYR A 95 -2.65 14.44 -0.80
C TYR A 95 -3.29 13.11 -1.23
N TYR A 96 -4.13 13.12 -2.28
CA TYR A 96 -4.81 11.90 -2.72
C TYR A 96 -3.83 10.83 -3.20
N ASN A 97 -2.74 11.23 -3.86
CA ASN A 97 -1.69 10.29 -4.25
C ASN A 97 -1.01 9.68 -3.02
N MET A 98 -0.55 10.51 -2.08
CA MET A 98 0.21 10.02 -0.93
C MET A 98 -0.66 9.25 0.07
N ALA A 99 -1.93 9.62 0.26
CA ALA A 99 -2.87 8.85 1.08
C ALA A 99 -3.17 7.48 0.46
N SER A 100 -3.43 7.43 -0.85
CA SER A 100 -3.66 6.17 -1.58
C SER A 100 -2.41 5.28 -1.58
N PHE A 101 -1.22 5.89 -1.67
CA PHE A 101 0.06 5.20 -1.59
C PHE A 101 0.34 4.68 -0.18
N LEU A 102 0.05 5.44 0.87
CA LEU A 102 0.22 5.03 2.27
C LEU A 102 -0.51 3.71 2.55
N TYR A 103 -1.79 3.63 2.19
CA TYR A 103 -2.59 2.42 2.37
C TYR A 103 -2.02 1.21 1.60
N LYS A 104 -1.60 1.41 0.34
CA LYS A 104 -1.02 0.33 -0.48
C LYS A 104 0.36 -0.08 0.00
N GLY A 105 1.15 0.88 0.47
CA GLY A 105 2.47 0.66 1.05
C GLY A 105 2.38 -0.11 2.36
N GLN A 106 1.45 0.22 3.25
CA GLN A 106 1.15 -0.56 4.46
C GLN A 106 0.88 -2.04 4.15
N GLN A 107 0.15 -2.33 3.07
CA GLN A 107 -0.16 -3.70 2.68
C GLN A 107 1.04 -4.38 2.00
N LEU A 108 1.58 -3.78 0.95
CA LEU A 108 2.58 -4.41 0.10
C LEU A 108 3.99 -4.38 0.68
N GLU A 109 4.39 -3.34 1.39
CA GLU A 109 5.71 -3.29 2.03
C GLU A 109 5.80 -4.25 3.20
N THR A 110 4.73 -4.37 3.99
CA THR A 110 4.63 -5.39 5.05
C THR A 110 4.64 -6.79 4.46
N LEU A 111 3.94 -6.97 3.33
CA LEU A 111 3.87 -8.27 2.66
C LEU A 111 5.20 -8.67 2.04
N PHE A 112 5.91 -7.77 1.34
CA PHE A 112 7.11 -8.10 0.57
C PHE A 112 8.43 -7.78 1.30
N GLY A 113 8.40 -6.99 2.36
CA GLY A 113 9.57 -6.40 2.98
C GLY A 113 10.09 -5.17 2.21
N SER A 114 10.73 -4.26 2.95
CA SER A 114 11.15 -2.95 2.46
C SER A 114 12.08 -2.98 1.25
N GLN A 115 13.08 -3.88 1.22
CA GLN A 115 14.03 -3.94 0.11
C GLN A 115 13.37 -4.32 -1.22
N TYR A 116 12.50 -5.33 -1.19
CA TYR A 116 11.74 -5.74 -2.37
C TYR A 116 10.72 -4.68 -2.75
N PHE A 117 10.00 -4.11 -1.79
CA PHE A 117 9.06 -3.04 -2.09
C PHE A 117 9.74 -1.83 -2.75
N ALA A 118 10.93 -1.44 -2.32
CA ALA A 118 11.71 -0.39 -2.99
C ALA A 118 12.05 -0.73 -4.45
N LEU A 119 12.49 -1.97 -4.70
CA LEU A 119 12.74 -2.46 -6.06
C LEU A 119 11.46 -2.47 -6.90
N LEU A 120 10.32 -2.85 -6.32
CA LEU A 120 9.01 -2.85 -6.98
C LEU A 120 8.70 -1.43 -7.45
N LEU A 121 8.79 -0.45 -6.56
CA LEU A 121 8.51 0.94 -6.88
C LEU A 121 9.43 1.47 -7.98
N ALA A 122 10.72 1.15 -7.95
CA ALA A 122 11.66 1.56 -8.99
C ALA A 122 11.25 1.00 -10.37
N ILE A 123 10.91 -0.30 -10.43
CA ILE A 123 10.47 -0.96 -11.67
C ILE A 123 9.14 -0.38 -12.15
N LEU A 124 8.15 -0.24 -11.26
CA LEU A 124 6.83 0.29 -11.62
C LEU A 124 6.92 1.73 -12.11
N THR A 125 7.77 2.56 -11.52
CA THR A 125 8.02 3.93 -11.94
C THR A 125 8.55 3.97 -13.38
N LEU A 126 9.62 3.21 -13.65
CA LEU A 126 10.22 3.13 -14.98
C LEU A 126 9.25 2.58 -16.03
N LEU A 127 8.65 1.42 -15.76
CA LEU A 127 7.79 0.74 -16.71
C LEU A 127 6.50 1.52 -16.98
N SER A 128 5.93 2.19 -15.99
CA SER A 128 4.72 3.00 -16.20
C SER A 128 4.97 4.18 -17.12
N SER A 129 6.09 4.88 -16.97
CA SER A 129 6.48 5.98 -17.85
C SER A 129 6.78 5.49 -19.28
N LEU A 130 7.47 4.35 -19.43
CA LEU A 130 7.69 3.75 -20.76
C LEU A 130 6.39 3.29 -21.43
N MET A 131 5.49 2.70 -20.65
CA MET A 131 4.18 2.27 -21.14
C MET A 131 3.32 3.49 -21.55
N LEU A 132 3.39 4.60 -20.82
CA LEU A 132 2.75 5.85 -21.22
C LEU A 132 3.27 6.33 -22.59
N VAL A 133 4.58 6.36 -22.80
CA VAL A 133 5.19 6.77 -24.08
C VAL A 133 4.71 5.87 -25.22
N LEU A 134 4.70 4.55 -25.00
CA LEU A 134 4.20 3.57 -25.95
C LEU A 134 2.71 3.78 -26.27
N LEU A 135 1.88 3.95 -25.24
CA LEU A 135 0.45 4.21 -25.41
C LEU A 135 0.19 5.52 -26.16
N GLY A 136 0.96 6.59 -25.89
CA GLY A 136 0.84 7.85 -26.60
C GLY A 136 1.18 7.71 -28.09
N GLN A 137 2.24 6.97 -28.41
CA GLN A 137 2.62 6.67 -29.80
C GLN A 137 1.54 5.85 -30.52
N LEU A 138 1.04 4.79 -29.87
CA LEU A 138 0.00 3.93 -30.41
C LEU A 138 -1.32 4.67 -30.57
N ALA A 139 -1.75 5.44 -29.57
CA ALA A 139 -2.97 6.23 -29.64
C ALA A 139 -2.91 7.27 -30.75
N SER A 140 -1.77 7.95 -30.90
CA SER A 140 -1.57 8.91 -31.99
C SER A 140 -1.73 8.25 -33.37
N SER A 141 -1.14 7.06 -33.54
CA SER A 141 -1.17 6.33 -34.81
C SER A 141 -2.53 5.68 -35.11
N LEU A 142 -3.21 5.13 -34.08
CA LEU A 142 -4.48 4.42 -34.23
C LEU A 142 -5.68 5.36 -34.39
N LEU A 143 -5.62 6.54 -33.75
CA LEU A 143 -6.70 7.52 -33.75
C LEU A 143 -6.44 8.70 -34.69
N ASP A 144 -5.31 8.68 -35.41
CA ASP A 144 -4.87 9.74 -36.32
C ASP A 144 -4.90 11.15 -35.66
N ASN A 145 -4.48 11.22 -34.40
CA ASN A 145 -4.45 12.48 -33.64
C ASN A 145 -3.05 12.71 -33.00
N PRO A 146 -2.27 13.69 -33.45
CA PRO A 146 -0.94 13.98 -32.90
C PRO A 146 -0.98 14.53 -31.47
N GLU A 147 -2.11 15.01 -30.96
CA GLU A 147 -2.23 15.54 -29.59
C GLU A 147 -1.84 14.52 -28.52
N TYR A 148 -2.03 13.22 -28.80
CA TYR A 148 -1.62 12.14 -27.89
C TYR A 148 -0.10 12.11 -27.65
N LEU A 149 0.71 12.59 -28.60
CA LEU A 149 2.17 12.66 -28.44
C LEU A 149 2.60 13.73 -27.44
N PHE A 150 1.78 14.77 -27.28
CA PHE A 150 2.05 15.93 -26.43
C PHE A 150 1.33 15.87 -25.07
N THR A 151 0.56 14.81 -24.83
CA THR A 151 -0.15 14.62 -23.56
C THR A 151 0.85 14.52 -22.41
N CYS A 152 0.89 15.56 -21.60
CA CYS A 152 1.81 15.77 -20.50
C CYS A 152 1.31 15.05 -19.24
N ALA A 153 2.16 14.24 -18.61
CA ALA A 153 1.84 13.53 -17.38
C ALA A 153 2.86 13.80 -16.26
N VAL A 154 2.35 14.02 -15.05
CA VAL A 154 3.11 14.17 -13.81
C VAL A 154 2.40 13.44 -12.68
N GLY A 155 3.13 13.16 -11.60
CA GLY A 155 2.57 12.64 -10.36
C GLY A 155 2.63 11.13 -10.25
N PHE A 156 2.52 10.65 -9.02
CA PHE A 156 2.79 9.25 -8.68
C PHE A 156 1.62 8.31 -9.03
N SER A 157 0.58 8.83 -9.68
CA SER A 157 -0.70 8.16 -9.90
C SER A 157 -0.57 6.90 -10.76
N ALA A 158 0.25 6.91 -11.82
CA ALA A 158 0.48 5.71 -12.64
C ALA A 158 1.05 4.55 -11.80
N VAL A 159 2.02 4.86 -10.92
CA VAL A 159 2.59 3.88 -9.97
C VAL A 159 1.53 3.39 -8.99
N ILE A 160 0.68 4.29 -8.48
CA ILE A 160 -0.41 3.95 -7.56
C ILE A 160 -1.44 3.03 -8.23
N PHE A 161 -1.78 3.26 -9.49
CA PHE A 161 -2.68 2.39 -10.26
C PHE A 161 -2.05 1.00 -10.46
N ALA A 162 -0.76 0.93 -10.75
CA ALA A 162 -0.04 -0.34 -10.82
C ALA A 162 -0.05 -1.08 -9.47
N LEU A 163 0.28 -0.37 -8.38
CA LEU A 163 0.21 -0.91 -7.03
C LEU A 163 -1.20 -1.34 -6.66
N LYS A 164 -2.25 -0.64 -7.13
CA LYS A 164 -3.65 -1.01 -6.88
C LYS A 164 -3.96 -2.39 -7.47
N VAL A 165 -3.55 -2.65 -8.71
CA VAL A 165 -3.69 -3.97 -9.35
C VAL A 165 -2.99 -5.06 -8.52
N ILE A 166 -1.74 -4.80 -8.12
CA ILE A 166 -0.92 -5.75 -7.34
C ILE A 166 -1.55 -6.00 -5.96
N THR A 167 -1.93 -4.94 -5.25
CA THR A 167 -2.58 -5.00 -3.94
C THR A 167 -3.86 -5.81 -4.02
N THR A 168 -4.69 -5.58 -5.05
CA THR A 168 -5.96 -6.29 -5.22
C THR A 168 -5.75 -7.78 -5.51
N HIS A 169 -4.61 -8.14 -6.10
CA HIS A 169 -4.24 -9.53 -6.37
C HIS A 169 -3.75 -10.27 -5.11
N TYR A 170 -2.86 -9.65 -4.33
CA TYR A 170 -2.19 -10.31 -3.19
C TYR A 170 -2.93 -10.15 -1.86
N THR A 171 -3.66 -9.06 -1.68
CA THR A 171 -4.48 -8.80 -0.49
C THR A 171 -5.94 -8.60 -0.90
N PRO A 172 -6.59 -9.61 -1.52
CA PRO A 172 -8.01 -9.50 -1.84
C PRO A 172 -8.78 -9.36 -0.53
N ALA A 173 -9.55 -8.29 -0.38
CA ALA A 173 -10.44 -8.17 0.78
C ALA A 173 -11.43 -9.34 0.73
N TYR A 174 -11.34 -10.26 1.70
CA TYR A 174 -12.37 -11.27 1.96
C TYR A 174 -13.61 -10.55 2.55
N GLY A 175 -14.36 -9.83 1.71
CA GLY A 175 -15.47 -8.96 2.13
C GLY A 175 -15.96 -8.01 1.03
N SER A 176 -16.97 -7.17 1.34
CA SER A 176 -17.55 -6.21 0.39
C SER A 176 -16.53 -5.15 -0.02
N ASN A 177 -15.80 -5.42 -1.09
CA ASN A 177 -15.04 -4.43 -1.85
C ASN A 177 -15.99 -3.28 -2.19
N THR A 178 -15.93 -2.19 -1.44
CA THR A 178 -16.84 -1.06 -1.58
C THR A 178 -16.12 0.07 -2.27
N PHE A 179 -16.61 0.47 -3.43
CA PHE A 179 -16.22 1.72 -4.05
C PHE A 179 -16.92 2.86 -3.29
N LEU A 180 -16.13 3.88 -2.89
CA LEU A 180 -16.57 5.00 -2.04
C LEU A 180 -17.17 4.57 -0.68
N GLY A 181 -16.91 3.36 -0.21
CA GLY A 181 -17.38 2.87 1.10
C GLY A 181 -18.83 2.39 1.16
N PHE A 182 -19.59 2.46 0.05
CA PHE A 182 -21.00 2.02 0.03
C PHE A 182 -21.41 1.23 -1.21
N ILE A 183 -20.68 1.28 -2.32
CA ILE A 183 -21.05 0.56 -3.55
C ILE A 183 -20.29 -0.77 -3.61
N PRO A 184 -20.93 -1.95 -3.46
CA PRO A 184 -20.22 -3.22 -3.58
C PRO A 184 -19.81 -3.47 -5.04
N ILE A 185 -18.51 -3.54 -5.29
CA ILE A 185 -17.92 -3.80 -6.61
C ILE A 185 -16.91 -4.93 -6.47
N SER A 186 -16.99 -5.96 -7.31
CA SER A 186 -15.99 -7.02 -7.29
C SER A 186 -14.58 -6.46 -7.48
N ALA A 187 -13.61 -6.94 -6.69
CA ALA A 187 -12.20 -6.52 -6.74
C ALA A 187 -11.63 -6.46 -8.16
N LYS A 188 -12.03 -7.37 -9.06
CA LYS A 188 -11.59 -7.34 -10.48
C LYS A 188 -11.97 -6.08 -11.26
N TYR A 189 -13.02 -5.38 -10.85
CA TYR A 189 -13.55 -4.21 -11.58
C TYR A 189 -13.21 -2.87 -10.92
N ILE A 190 -12.77 -2.86 -9.66
CA ILE A 190 -12.58 -1.63 -8.88
C ILE A 190 -11.54 -0.69 -9.49
N VAL A 191 -10.52 -1.23 -10.16
CA VAL A 191 -9.49 -0.42 -10.82
C VAL A 191 -10.04 0.30 -12.05
N TRP A 192 -10.89 -0.37 -12.82
CA TRP A 192 -11.51 0.18 -14.02
C TRP A 192 -12.58 1.22 -13.69
N VAL A 193 -13.38 0.97 -12.66
CA VAL A 193 -14.37 1.93 -12.17
C VAL A 193 -13.67 3.21 -11.70
N GLU A 194 -12.57 3.09 -10.94
CA GLU A 194 -11.81 4.25 -10.48
C GLU A 194 -11.18 5.04 -11.63
N LEU A 195 -10.67 4.36 -12.67
CA LEU A 195 -10.16 5.02 -13.87
C LEU A 195 -11.22 5.92 -14.52
N VAL A 196 -12.43 5.39 -14.71
CA VAL A 196 -13.55 6.15 -15.30
C VAL A 196 -13.94 7.32 -14.40
N VAL A 197 -14.08 7.08 -13.09
CA VAL A 197 -14.52 8.11 -12.14
C VAL A 197 -13.50 9.24 -12.03
N ILE A 198 -12.20 8.94 -11.95
CA ILE A 198 -11.16 9.97 -11.89
C ILE A 198 -11.16 10.80 -13.18
N GLN A 199 -11.36 10.19 -14.35
CA GLN A 199 -11.43 10.95 -15.60
C GLN A 199 -12.66 11.88 -15.67
N LEU A 200 -13.76 11.53 -15.01
CA LEU A 200 -14.95 12.38 -14.92
C LEU A 200 -14.78 13.54 -13.92
N ILE A 201 -14.13 13.30 -12.78
CA ILE A 201 -13.95 14.30 -11.73
C ILE A 201 -12.81 15.28 -12.08
N THR A 202 -11.71 14.76 -12.62
CA THR A 202 -10.50 15.53 -12.93
C THR A 202 -10.09 15.30 -14.38
N PRO A 203 -10.81 15.86 -15.37
CA PRO A 203 -10.54 15.56 -16.79
C PRO A 203 -9.16 16.03 -17.27
N ASN A 204 -8.51 16.93 -16.52
CA ASN A 204 -7.20 17.47 -16.85
C ASN A 204 -6.03 16.54 -16.49
N VAL A 205 -6.27 15.43 -15.77
CA VAL A 205 -5.22 14.43 -15.48
C VAL A 205 -5.06 13.45 -16.64
N SER A 206 -3.87 12.88 -16.79
CA SER A 206 -3.55 12.00 -17.92
C SER A 206 -4.25 10.64 -17.81
N PHE A 207 -5.32 10.44 -18.60
CA PHE A 207 -5.95 9.14 -18.79
C PHE A 207 -4.93 8.06 -19.20
N LEU A 208 -4.06 8.38 -20.17
CA LEU A 208 -3.05 7.46 -20.67
C LEU A 208 -2.06 7.07 -19.56
N GLY A 209 -1.73 7.99 -18.66
CA GLY A 209 -0.85 7.70 -17.51
C GLY A 209 -1.47 6.69 -16.54
N HIS A 210 -2.75 6.86 -16.21
CA HIS A 210 -3.46 5.90 -15.36
C HIS A 210 -3.63 4.54 -16.04
N LEU A 211 -4.00 4.53 -17.32
CA LEU A 211 -4.10 3.30 -18.11
C LEU A 211 -2.74 2.57 -18.19
N ALA A 212 -1.65 3.30 -18.42
CA ALA A 212 -0.29 2.75 -18.41
C ALA A 212 0.02 2.04 -17.09
N GLY A 213 -0.29 2.69 -15.96
CA GLY A 213 -0.14 2.09 -14.63
C GLY A 213 -0.91 0.78 -14.45
N ILE A 214 -2.17 0.74 -14.88
CA ILE A 214 -3.00 -0.48 -14.82
C ILE A 214 -2.37 -1.61 -15.65
N LEU A 215 -1.97 -1.32 -16.89
CA LEU A 215 -1.36 -2.31 -17.77
C LEU A 215 -0.04 -2.84 -17.22
N VAL A 216 0.80 -1.98 -16.65
CA VAL A 216 2.05 -2.38 -16.00
C VAL A 216 1.78 -3.21 -14.74
N GLY A 217 0.77 -2.86 -13.95
CA GLY A 217 0.34 -3.68 -12.81
C GLY A 217 -0.11 -5.08 -13.24
N LEU A 218 -0.93 -5.16 -14.30
CA LEU A 218 -1.38 -6.44 -14.88
C LEU A 218 -0.22 -7.26 -15.42
N PHE A 219 0.71 -6.62 -16.14
CA PHE A 219 1.93 -7.26 -16.64
C PHE A 219 2.79 -7.81 -15.49
N THR A 220 2.93 -7.05 -14.41
CA THR A 220 3.75 -7.44 -13.25
C THR A 220 3.20 -8.71 -12.58
N ILE A 221 1.88 -8.85 -12.44
CA ILE A 221 1.25 -10.04 -11.85
C ILE A 221 1.23 -11.23 -12.82
N THR A 222 1.11 -11.02 -14.13
CA THR A 222 1.03 -12.12 -15.11
C THR A 222 2.39 -12.69 -15.48
N CYS A 223 3.43 -11.85 -15.61
CA CYS A 223 4.77 -12.31 -15.96
C CYS A 223 5.55 -12.91 -14.78
N GLY A 224 4.97 -12.94 -13.58
CA GLY A 224 5.58 -13.61 -12.41
C GLY A 224 6.94 -13.04 -11.99
N TYR A 225 7.33 -11.86 -12.48
CA TYR A 225 8.62 -11.23 -12.18
C TYR A 225 8.79 -11.02 -10.67
N TYR A 226 7.69 -10.68 -9.98
CA TYR A 226 7.66 -10.59 -8.52
C TYR A 226 7.55 -11.95 -7.80
N SER A 227 6.88 -12.92 -8.40
CA SER A 227 6.79 -14.31 -7.87
C SER A 227 8.16 -15.01 -7.85
N SER A 228 9.07 -14.61 -8.75
CA SER A 228 10.41 -15.19 -8.88
C SER A 228 11.42 -14.58 -7.90
N ALA A 229 11.29 -13.28 -7.60
CA ALA A 229 12.15 -12.57 -6.65
C ALA A 229 11.66 -12.67 -5.20
N TYR A 230 10.34 -12.82 -5.01
CA TYR A 230 9.69 -13.04 -3.74
C TYR A 230 9.23 -14.50 -3.68
N GLN A 231 10.18 -15.42 -3.48
CA GLN A 231 9.84 -16.67 -2.82
C GLN A 231 9.43 -16.29 -1.39
N MET A 232 8.13 -16.12 -1.14
CA MET A 232 7.63 -16.55 0.16
C MET A 232 8.20 -17.95 0.33
N ASP A 233 8.99 -18.16 1.36
CA ASP A 233 9.42 -19.51 1.70
C ASP A 233 8.13 -20.30 1.91
N THR A 234 7.74 -21.06 0.88
CA THR A 234 6.52 -21.87 0.90
C THR A 234 6.67 -22.99 1.92
N LYS A 235 7.86 -23.13 2.54
CA LYS A 235 8.07 -23.87 3.76
C LYS A 235 7.55 -23.06 4.94
N GLY A 236 6.28 -23.29 5.27
CA GLY A 236 5.75 -22.87 6.56
C GLY A 236 6.64 -23.38 7.70
N VAL A 237 6.91 -22.51 8.68
CA VAL A 237 7.68 -22.86 9.88
C VAL A 237 6.71 -23.21 11.00
N THR A 238 6.99 -24.28 11.75
CA THR A 238 6.20 -24.62 12.94
C THR A 238 6.48 -23.60 14.05
N VAL A 239 5.48 -22.77 14.36
CA VAL A 239 5.55 -21.73 15.40
C VAL A 239 4.94 -22.15 16.75
N ALA A 240 4.17 -23.25 16.76
CA ALA A 240 3.59 -23.84 17.97
C ALA A 240 3.37 -25.35 17.76
N GLY A 241 3.49 -26.14 18.83
CA GLY A 241 3.41 -27.60 18.74
C GLY A 241 4.61 -28.23 18.01
N GLY A 242 4.36 -29.25 17.18
CA GLY A 242 5.38 -29.91 16.35
C GLY A 242 6.10 -31.11 17.00
N TYR A 243 5.80 -31.40 18.28
CA TYR A 243 6.43 -32.49 19.03
C TYR A 243 5.51 -33.69 19.26
N GLY A 244 4.60 -33.93 18.31
CA GLY A 244 3.58 -34.98 18.39
C GLY A 244 2.36 -34.58 19.22
N ARG A 245 1.38 -35.50 19.25
CA ARG A 245 0.13 -35.33 20.02
C ARG A 245 0.37 -35.65 21.49
N GLY A 246 -0.07 -34.76 22.38
CA GLY A 246 0.00 -35.00 23.83
C GLY A 246 -0.29 -33.77 24.67
N GLY A 247 -0.12 -33.90 25.99
CA GLY A 247 -0.40 -32.86 26.98
C GLY A 247 0.81 -32.06 27.43
N ALA A 248 2.02 -32.36 26.93
CA ALA A 248 3.19 -31.56 27.27
C ALA A 248 3.07 -30.12 26.71
N ASN A 249 3.78 -29.17 27.29
CA ASN A 249 3.69 -27.75 26.90
C ASN A 249 4.28 -27.44 25.51
N ASN A 250 4.92 -28.40 24.86
CA ASN A 250 5.37 -28.34 23.46
C ASN A 250 4.50 -29.20 22.53
N GLN A 251 3.41 -29.78 23.05
CA GLN A 251 2.50 -30.67 22.32
C GLN A 251 1.08 -30.08 22.32
N LEU A 252 0.29 -30.51 21.34
CA LEU A 252 -1.12 -30.15 21.21
C LEU A 252 -1.95 -31.42 20.99
N TRP A 253 -3.21 -31.40 21.40
CA TRP A 253 -4.16 -32.47 21.14
C TRP A 253 -5.53 -31.90 20.77
N GLY A 254 -5.87 -32.04 19.48
CA GLY A 254 -7.21 -31.74 18.97
C GLY A 254 -7.54 -30.25 19.01
N SER A 255 -6.54 -29.37 18.89
CA SER A 255 -6.74 -27.91 18.94
C SER A 255 -7.75 -27.40 17.90
N HIS A 256 -8.60 -26.45 18.27
CA HIS A 256 -9.67 -25.94 17.40
C HIS A 256 -9.48 -24.48 16.97
N GLY A 257 -9.11 -23.60 17.89
CA GLY A 257 -9.00 -22.16 17.66
C GLY A 257 -7.60 -21.64 17.92
N LEU A 258 -7.21 -20.58 17.20
CA LEU A 258 -5.99 -19.82 17.46
C LEU A 258 -6.24 -18.32 17.34
N TYR A 259 -5.45 -17.55 18.07
CA TYR A 259 -5.37 -16.10 17.99
C TYR A 259 -3.89 -15.68 17.96
N VAL A 260 -3.58 -14.62 17.22
CA VAL A 260 -2.23 -14.06 17.14
C VAL A 260 -2.30 -12.59 17.52
N ASP A 261 -1.51 -12.17 18.51
CA ASP A 261 -1.45 -10.78 18.97
C ASP A 261 -0.48 -9.92 18.14
N GLU A 262 -0.46 -8.60 18.40
CA GLU A 262 0.44 -7.65 17.74
C GLU A 262 1.93 -7.98 17.94
N ASN A 263 2.27 -8.67 19.04
CA ASN A 263 3.63 -9.12 19.36
C ASN A 263 3.99 -10.47 18.69
N LYS A 264 3.09 -11.01 17.85
CA LYS A 264 3.23 -12.32 17.17
C LYS A 264 3.27 -13.51 18.13
N ASN A 265 2.72 -13.38 19.33
CA ASN A 265 2.47 -14.51 20.20
C ASN A 265 1.23 -15.26 19.73
N VAL A 266 1.25 -16.58 19.84
CA VAL A 266 0.18 -17.46 19.34
C VAL A 266 -0.53 -18.08 20.52
N TYR A 267 -1.82 -17.80 20.66
CA TYR A 267 -2.69 -18.41 21.66
C TYR A 267 -3.49 -19.51 20.99
N ILE A 268 -3.49 -20.71 21.58
CA ILE A 268 -4.15 -21.88 21.00
C ILE A 268 -5.13 -22.44 22.01
N ALA A 269 -6.37 -22.66 21.55
CA ALA A 269 -7.35 -23.48 22.24
C ALA A 269 -7.01 -24.95 22.04
N ASP A 270 -6.28 -25.53 23.00
CA ASP A 270 -5.87 -26.93 23.02
C ASP A 270 -7.00 -27.78 23.59
N PHE A 271 -8.06 -27.90 22.78
CA PHE A 271 -9.39 -28.41 23.12
C PHE A 271 -9.36 -29.69 23.96
N ALA A 272 -8.66 -30.75 23.51
CA ALA A 272 -8.70 -32.04 24.20
C ALA A 272 -7.90 -32.03 25.52
N ASN A 273 -6.95 -31.10 25.65
CA ASN A 273 -6.19 -30.90 26.88
C ASN A 273 -6.87 -29.90 27.83
N ASN A 274 -8.05 -29.36 27.48
CA ASN A 274 -8.82 -28.46 28.34
C ASN A 274 -8.02 -27.23 28.80
N ARG A 275 -7.24 -26.62 27.89
CA ARG A 275 -6.37 -25.49 28.21
C ARG A 275 -6.26 -24.49 27.07
N ILE A 276 -5.91 -23.26 27.41
CA ILE A 276 -5.35 -22.26 26.50
C ILE A 276 -3.86 -22.17 26.76
N ILE A 277 -3.08 -22.21 25.69
CA ILE A 277 -1.63 -22.19 25.76
C ILE A 277 -1.08 -21.13 24.80
N GLU A 278 -0.20 -20.30 25.34
CA GLU A 278 0.46 -19.19 24.65
C GLU A 278 1.87 -19.62 24.21
N TRP A 279 2.19 -19.47 22.94
CA TRP A 279 3.55 -19.52 22.42
C TRP A 279 4.04 -18.11 22.11
N LYS A 280 5.02 -17.65 22.88
CA LYS A 280 5.73 -16.42 22.55
C LYS A 280 6.47 -16.55 21.23
N HIS A 281 6.60 -15.46 20.48
CA HIS A 281 7.29 -15.46 19.20
C HIS A 281 8.69 -16.09 19.32
N GLY A 282 8.94 -17.17 18.57
CA GLY A 282 10.21 -17.91 18.57
C GLY A 282 10.37 -18.96 19.68
N SER A 283 9.45 -19.06 20.64
CA SER A 283 9.49 -20.08 21.70
C SER A 283 9.22 -21.48 21.15
N LYS A 284 9.89 -22.49 21.72
CA LYS A 284 9.62 -23.91 21.44
C LYS A 284 8.63 -24.55 22.41
N ILE A 285 8.33 -23.86 23.51
CA ILE A 285 7.47 -24.35 24.59
C ILE A 285 6.41 -23.29 24.85
N GLY A 286 5.17 -23.73 24.96
CA GLY A 286 4.05 -22.88 25.31
C GLY A 286 3.89 -22.75 26.82
N GLN A 287 3.23 -21.69 27.25
CA GLN A 287 2.83 -21.45 28.63
C GLN A 287 1.32 -21.59 28.75
N VAL A 288 0.84 -22.39 29.69
CA VAL A 288 -0.59 -22.48 29.96
C VAL A 288 -1.04 -21.16 30.59
N VAL A 289 -1.98 -20.48 29.95
CA VAL A 289 -2.51 -19.18 30.39
C VAL A 289 -3.95 -19.29 30.92
N ALA A 290 -4.66 -20.37 30.62
CA ALA A 290 -5.95 -20.70 31.22
C ALA A 290 -6.23 -22.22 31.16
N GLY A 291 -6.95 -22.76 32.14
CA GLY A 291 -7.27 -24.19 32.20
C GLY A 291 -6.06 -25.08 32.51
N GLY A 292 -6.08 -26.32 32.01
CA GLY A 292 -5.00 -27.30 32.21
C GLY A 292 -5.17 -28.20 33.44
N ASN A 293 -6.17 -27.94 34.28
CA ASN A 293 -6.50 -28.72 35.48
C ASN A 293 -7.65 -29.71 35.25
N GLY A 294 -7.75 -30.24 34.03
CA GLY A 294 -8.82 -31.15 33.59
C GLY A 294 -10.10 -30.44 33.15
N GLY A 295 -11.01 -31.22 32.56
CA GLY A 295 -12.33 -30.77 32.11
C GLY A 295 -13.25 -30.46 33.28
N GLY A 296 -13.81 -29.25 33.33
CA GLY A 296 -14.80 -28.91 34.36
C GLY A 296 -15.18 -27.44 34.44
N ASN A 297 -15.97 -27.11 35.47
CA ASN A 297 -16.59 -25.79 35.66
C ASN A 297 -15.96 -25.00 36.83
N ARG A 298 -14.80 -25.43 37.34
CA ARG A 298 -14.05 -24.66 38.33
C ARG A 298 -13.34 -23.48 37.68
N ALA A 299 -13.01 -22.46 38.46
CA ALA A 299 -12.38 -21.24 37.95
C ALA A 299 -11.04 -21.47 37.24
N ASP A 300 -10.35 -22.56 37.54
CA ASP A 300 -9.06 -22.98 36.97
C ASP A 300 -9.20 -24.10 35.93
N GLN A 301 -10.42 -24.47 35.56
CA GLN A 301 -10.74 -25.52 34.60
C GLN A 301 -11.38 -24.93 33.35
N LEU A 302 -11.16 -25.59 32.22
CA LEU A 302 -11.89 -25.36 30.98
C LEU A 302 -12.49 -26.69 30.54
N ASN A 303 -13.54 -26.66 29.73
CA ASN A 303 -14.15 -27.87 29.18
C ASN A 303 -14.26 -27.75 27.67
N GLY A 304 -13.25 -28.27 26.96
CA GLY A 304 -13.20 -28.21 25.50
C GLY A 304 -13.23 -26.78 24.93
N PRO A 305 -12.25 -25.91 25.25
CA PRO A 305 -12.20 -24.57 24.67
C PRO A 305 -12.10 -24.68 23.13
N SER A 306 -12.98 -23.98 22.42
CA SER A 306 -13.06 -24.07 20.95
C SER A 306 -12.53 -22.84 20.23
N TYR A 307 -12.49 -21.68 20.89
CA TYR A 307 -12.00 -20.43 20.33
C TYR A 307 -11.25 -19.60 21.38
N VAL A 308 -10.39 -18.69 20.91
CA VAL A 308 -9.65 -17.73 21.75
C VAL A 308 -9.86 -16.33 21.19
N ILE A 309 -10.43 -15.43 22.00
CA ILE A 309 -10.31 -13.97 21.80
C ILE A 309 -9.43 -13.40 22.91
N VAL A 310 -8.58 -12.45 22.57
CA VAL A 310 -7.87 -11.64 23.56
C VAL A 310 -8.51 -10.27 23.54
N ASP A 311 -8.93 -9.79 24.71
CA ASP A 311 -9.51 -8.47 24.87
C ASP A 311 -8.38 -7.48 25.20
N GLU A 312 -8.10 -6.56 24.27
CA GLU A 312 -7.10 -5.50 24.45
C GLU A 312 -7.76 -4.22 25.02
N GLU A 313 -8.46 -4.30 26.15
CA GLU A 313 -8.85 -3.09 26.87
C GLU A 313 -7.61 -2.49 27.57
N ARG A 314 -7.13 -1.34 27.04
CA ARG A 314 -6.01 -0.55 27.58
C ARG A 314 -6.37 0.20 28.87
N GLU A 315 -6.95 -0.46 29.86
CA GLU A 315 -7.07 0.07 31.21
C GLU A 315 -6.54 -0.92 32.25
N ILE A 316 -5.37 -0.57 32.80
CA ILE A 316 -4.86 -0.94 34.13
C ILE A 316 -4.81 -2.47 34.42
N GLU A 317 -3.62 -3.03 34.16
CA GLU A 317 -2.99 -4.20 34.81
C GLU A 317 -3.38 -5.65 34.46
N SER A 318 -4.17 -5.95 33.43
CA SER A 318 -4.17 -7.35 32.92
C SER A 318 -4.81 -7.52 31.54
N THR A 319 -4.05 -8.10 30.61
CA THR A 319 -4.59 -8.72 29.39
C THR A 319 -5.45 -9.92 29.80
N PHE A 320 -6.78 -9.83 29.62
CA PHE A 320 -7.68 -10.95 29.86
C PHE A 320 -7.93 -11.71 28.56
N VAL A 321 -7.61 -13.00 28.54
CA VAL A 321 -8.03 -13.91 27.46
C VAL A 321 -9.47 -14.33 27.76
N LYS A 322 -10.45 -13.80 27.01
CA LYS A 322 -11.84 -14.26 27.11
C LYS A 322 -11.97 -15.57 26.32
N VAL A 323 -12.24 -16.67 27.03
CA VAL A 323 -12.40 -18.00 26.44
C VAL A 323 -13.89 -18.29 26.30
N GLY A 324 -14.35 -18.52 25.08
CA GLY A 324 -15.72 -18.95 24.79
C GLY A 324 -15.78 -20.46 24.57
N VAL A 325 -16.72 -21.13 25.23
CA VAL A 325 -17.19 -22.48 24.88
C VAL A 325 -18.55 -22.27 24.21
N LYS A 326 -18.72 -22.77 22.97
CA LYS A 326 -20.04 -22.81 22.36
C LYS A 326 -20.74 -24.06 22.88
N GLU A 327 -21.80 -23.89 23.67
CA GLU A 327 -22.74 -24.97 24.02
C GLU A 327 -23.45 -25.52 22.78
#